data_AF-K1UIK2-F1
#
_entry.id   AF-K1UIK2-F1
#
_cell.length_a   1.000
_cell.length_b   1.000
_cell.length_c   1.000
_cell.angle_alpha   90.00
_cell.angle_beta   90.00
_cell.angle_gamma   90.00
#
_symmetry.space_group_name_H-M   'P 1'
#
loop_
_entity.id
_entity.type
_entity.pdbx_description
1 polymer ?
#
loop_
_entity_poly.entity_id
_entity_poly.type
_entity_poly.pdbx_seq_one_letter_code
_entity_poly.pdbx_strand_id
1 'polypeptide(L)'
;MRYVFDISDTGTREHSRTPWLWTMNEEHAAPVMAMLESSYGVGGEELPQQLADVAAGLAEEYWTDHWQDILYIVDGSFLEEYDEYNIEVQFKSAATVSITYALMSRCGLEPEQYFGHEDFMAIFDFNTPATVGALGTAVSQINQQVLRQIGVTIQNYERAKSAERSATHGEQPDLHEERRLPDPRPEAVRTAGE
;
A
#
# COMPACT_ATOMS: atom_id res chain seq x y z
N MET A 1 1.08 5.49 -24.78
CA MET A 1 0.04 6.09 -23.93
C MET A 1 -1.05 5.06 -23.68
N ARG A 2 -1.27 4.66 -22.42
CA ARG A 2 -2.39 3.81 -22.01
C ARG A 2 -3.47 4.73 -21.43
N TYR A 3 -4.67 4.72 -22.00
CA TYR A 3 -5.79 5.49 -21.44
C TYR A 3 -6.25 4.86 -20.12
N VAL A 4 -6.43 5.68 -19.09
CA VAL A 4 -6.93 5.29 -17.76
C VAL A 4 -8.12 6.20 -17.42
N PHE A 5 -9.16 5.65 -16.82
CA PHE A 5 -10.33 6.41 -16.33
C PHE A 5 -10.29 6.44 -14.81
N ASP A 6 -10.65 7.57 -14.20
CA ASP A 6 -10.87 7.63 -12.76
C ASP A 6 -12.03 6.69 -12.39
N ILE A 7 -11.92 6.02 -11.24
CA ILE A 7 -12.99 5.15 -10.75
C ILE A 7 -14.27 5.96 -10.50
N SER A 8 -14.17 7.22 -10.06
CA SER A 8 -15.31 8.13 -9.93
C SER A 8 -16.04 8.37 -11.25
N ASP A 9 -15.32 8.27 -12.37
CA ASP A 9 -15.85 8.48 -13.72
C ASP A 9 -16.39 7.17 -14.31
N THR A 10 -16.21 6.03 -13.62
CA THR A 10 -16.77 4.75 -14.04
C THR A 10 -18.12 4.49 -13.36
N GLY A 11 -19.19 4.40 -14.16
CA GLY A 11 -20.52 4.06 -13.65
C GLY A 11 -20.58 2.64 -13.05
N THR A 12 -21.23 2.49 -11.90
CA THR A 12 -21.53 1.20 -11.29
C THR A 12 -22.68 0.50 -12.04
N ARG A 13 -22.44 -0.73 -12.52
CA ARG A 13 -23.44 -1.63 -13.09
C ARG A 13 -23.80 -2.71 -12.06
N GLU A 14 -24.90 -3.42 -12.27
CA GLU A 14 -25.42 -4.47 -11.37
C GLU A 14 -24.41 -5.58 -11.04
N HIS A 15 -23.42 -5.82 -11.90
CA HIS A 15 -22.34 -6.79 -11.68
C HIS A 15 -20.94 -6.15 -11.62
N SER A 16 -20.85 -4.83 -11.44
CA SER A 16 -19.56 -4.18 -11.25
C SER A 16 -18.91 -4.65 -9.96
N ARG A 17 -17.68 -5.17 -10.07
CA ARG A 17 -16.84 -5.39 -8.89
C ARG A 17 -16.37 -4.04 -8.40
N THR A 18 -16.79 -3.62 -7.21
CA THR A 18 -16.21 -2.45 -6.56
C THR A 18 -14.78 -2.79 -6.14
N PRO A 19 -13.76 -2.12 -6.69
CA PRO A 19 -12.39 -2.34 -6.25
C PRO A 19 -12.27 -1.94 -4.78
N TRP A 20 -11.67 -2.81 -3.98
CA TRP A 20 -11.36 -2.46 -2.61
C TRP A 20 -10.12 -1.56 -2.61
N LEU A 21 -10.31 -0.31 -2.20
CA LEU A 21 -9.24 0.67 -2.04
C LEU A 21 -8.82 0.68 -0.58
N TRP A 22 -7.55 0.35 -0.32
CA TRP A 22 -7.00 0.43 1.02
C TRP A 22 -6.65 1.87 1.38
N THR A 23 -6.83 2.19 2.66
CA THR A 23 -6.35 3.41 3.30
C THR A 23 -5.40 3.02 4.41
N MET A 24 -4.36 3.82 4.62
CA MET A 24 -3.42 3.63 5.71
C MET A 24 -3.94 4.33 6.96
N ASN A 25 -4.00 3.61 8.08
CA ASN A 25 -4.30 4.13 9.41
C ASN A 25 -3.12 3.83 10.36
N GLU A 26 -3.08 4.47 11.52
CA GLU A 26 -2.01 4.28 12.53
C GLU A 26 -1.81 2.80 12.90
N GLU A 27 -2.89 2.04 13.03
CA GLU A 27 -2.83 0.60 13.38
C GLU A 27 -2.20 -0.29 12.29
N HIS A 28 -2.07 0.22 11.07
CA HIS A 28 -1.43 -0.48 9.96
C HIS A 28 0.08 -0.27 9.92
N ALA A 29 0.62 0.70 10.66
CA ALA A 29 2.05 1.03 10.62
C ALA A 29 2.91 -0.18 10.97
N ALA A 30 2.69 -0.79 12.14
CA ALA A 30 3.46 -1.94 12.60
C ALA A 30 3.45 -3.15 11.62
N PRO A 31 2.30 -3.65 11.12
CA PRO A 31 2.31 -4.76 10.16
C PRO A 31 2.94 -4.38 8.82
N VAL A 32 2.80 -3.13 8.36
CA VAL A 32 3.48 -2.66 7.14
C VAL A 32 4.99 -2.62 7.33
N MET A 33 5.47 -2.06 8.44
CA MET A 33 6.90 -2.01 8.76
C MET A 33 7.52 -3.39 8.85
N ALA A 34 6.85 -4.35 9.50
CA ALA A 34 7.30 -5.74 9.56
C ALA A 34 7.35 -6.39 8.16
N MET A 35 6.38 -6.07 7.28
CA MET A 35 6.40 -6.53 5.90
C MET A 35 7.60 -5.96 5.13
N LEU A 36 7.88 -4.65 5.26
CA LEU A 36 9.01 -4.00 4.59
C LEU A 36 10.34 -4.61 5.02
N GLU A 37 10.52 -4.86 6.33
CA GLU A 37 11.72 -5.52 6.86
C GLU A 37 11.88 -6.93 6.29
N SER A 38 10.81 -7.73 6.30
CA SER A 38 10.88 -9.11 5.78
C SER A 38 11.11 -9.21 4.27
N SER A 39 10.61 -8.23 3.50
CA SER A 39 10.63 -8.27 2.03
C SER A 39 11.86 -7.60 1.43
N TYR A 40 12.38 -6.55 2.08
CA TYR A 40 13.46 -5.72 1.56
C TYR A 40 14.70 -5.71 2.46
N GLY A 41 14.65 -6.35 3.64
CA GLY A 41 15.76 -6.37 4.59
C GLY A 41 16.04 -5.01 5.24
N VAL A 42 15.10 -4.07 5.13
CA VAL A 42 15.21 -2.71 5.67
C VAL A 42 14.47 -2.65 6.99
N GLY A 43 15.19 -2.58 8.10
CA GLY A 43 14.61 -2.29 9.41
C GLY A 43 14.47 -0.78 9.64
N GLY A 44 13.63 -0.38 10.59
CA GLY A 44 13.49 1.03 10.97
C GLY A 44 12.62 1.19 12.20
N GLU A 45 12.84 2.27 12.95
CA GLU A 45 11.99 2.65 14.08
C GLU A 45 10.72 3.37 13.62
N GLU A 46 10.80 4.04 12.47
CA GLU A 46 9.74 4.90 11.94
C GLU A 46 9.47 4.56 10.46
N LEU A 47 8.18 4.40 10.13
CA LEU A 47 7.73 4.06 8.77
C LEU A 47 8.25 5.03 7.69
N PRO A 48 8.28 6.37 7.88
CA PRO A 48 8.83 7.31 6.90
C PRO A 48 10.27 6.97 6.48
N GLN A 49 11.16 6.73 7.45
CA GLN A 49 12.56 6.40 7.18
C GLN A 49 12.68 5.05 6.47
N GLN A 50 11.91 4.05 6.93
CA GLN A 50 11.93 2.72 6.33
C GLN A 50 11.45 2.73 4.86
N LEU A 51 10.46 3.57 4.52
CA LEU A 51 10.04 3.76 3.14
C LEU A 51 11.13 4.42 2.28
N ALA A 52 11.87 5.39 2.84
CA ALA A 52 12.99 6.04 2.15
C ALA A 52 14.14 5.06 1.88
N ASP A 53 14.47 4.22 2.84
CA ASP A 53 15.54 3.21 2.71
C ASP A 53 15.15 2.12 1.69
N VAL A 54 13.88 1.68 1.68
CA VAL A 54 13.35 0.78 0.64
C VAL A 54 13.42 1.43 -0.73
N ALA A 55 13.07 2.71 -0.85
CA ALA A 55 13.15 3.44 -2.11
C ALA A 55 14.59 3.53 -2.63
N ALA A 56 15.55 3.81 -1.75
CA ALA A 56 16.96 3.88 -2.10
C ALA A 56 17.50 2.53 -2.58
N GLY A 57 17.19 1.45 -1.86
CA GLY A 57 17.60 0.09 -2.25
C GLY A 57 17.00 -0.34 -3.60
N LEU A 58 15.74 -0.01 -3.87
CA LEU A 58 15.10 -0.36 -5.14
C LEU A 58 15.57 0.52 -6.30
N ALA A 59 15.93 1.78 -6.06
CA ALA A 59 16.54 2.64 -7.07
C ALA A 59 17.94 2.13 -7.47
N GLU A 60 18.71 1.63 -6.51
CA GLU A 60 20.00 0.96 -6.73
C GLU A 60 19.85 -0.30 -7.60
N GLU A 61 18.90 -1.17 -7.24
CA GLU A 61 18.61 -2.40 -7.98
C GLU A 61 18.18 -2.09 -9.42
N TYR A 62 17.27 -1.12 -9.58
CA TYR A 62 16.81 -0.71 -10.91
C TYR A 62 17.95 -0.17 -11.76
N TRP A 63 18.83 0.67 -11.20
CA TRP A 63 20.01 1.14 -11.93
C TRP A 63 20.90 -0.02 -12.37
N THR A 64 21.22 -0.94 -11.44
CA THR A 64 22.06 -2.11 -11.72
C THR A 64 21.52 -2.92 -12.92
N ASP A 65 20.20 -3.05 -13.03
CA ASP A 65 19.55 -3.81 -14.10
C ASP A 65 19.39 -3.03 -15.42
N HIS A 66 19.30 -1.69 -15.36
CA HIS A 66 18.87 -0.86 -16.50
C HIS A 66 19.84 0.26 -16.92
N TRP A 67 21.01 0.38 -16.31
CA TRP A 67 21.94 1.50 -16.55
C TRP A 67 22.28 1.68 -18.04
N GLN A 68 22.49 0.59 -18.78
CA GLN A 68 22.84 0.65 -20.21
C GLN A 68 21.76 1.34 -21.06
N ASP A 69 20.49 1.02 -20.78
CA ASP A 69 19.35 1.62 -21.47
C ASP A 69 19.24 3.12 -21.13
N ILE A 70 19.55 3.49 -19.89
CA ILE A 70 19.53 4.88 -19.43
C ILE A 70 20.67 5.68 -20.09
N LEU A 71 21.90 5.15 -20.12
CA LEU A 71 23.03 5.81 -20.78
C LEU A 71 22.81 6.01 -22.29
N TYR A 72 22.03 5.15 -22.94
CA TYR A 72 21.75 5.28 -24.36
C TYR A 72 20.86 6.49 -24.71
N ILE A 73 20.09 6.99 -23.74
CA ILE A 73 19.05 7.99 -23.97
C ILE A 73 19.36 9.37 -23.36
N VAL A 74 20.55 9.58 -22.78
CA VAL A 74 20.94 10.88 -22.19
C VAL A 74 21.37 11.92 -23.22
N ASP A 75 21.60 11.52 -24.47
CA ASP A 75 21.98 12.43 -25.56
C ASP A 75 20.97 13.58 -25.73
N GLY A 76 21.47 14.81 -25.79
CA GLY A 76 20.68 16.04 -25.86
C GLY A 76 19.98 16.45 -24.56
N SER A 77 20.28 15.79 -23.43
CA SER A 77 19.81 16.16 -22.09
C SER A 77 20.90 16.85 -21.27
N PHE A 78 20.54 17.38 -20.09
CA PHE A 78 21.53 17.92 -19.16
C PHE A 78 22.50 16.86 -18.61
N LEU A 79 22.19 15.58 -18.79
CA LEU A 79 23.04 14.45 -18.40
C LEU A 79 24.07 14.07 -19.47
N GLU A 80 24.01 14.63 -20.69
CA GLU A 80 24.88 14.22 -21.82
C GLU A 80 26.38 14.38 -21.51
N GLU A 81 26.74 15.45 -20.80
CA GLU A 81 28.15 15.76 -20.49
C GLU A 81 28.65 15.05 -19.21
N TYR A 82 27.78 14.33 -18.51
CA TYR A 82 28.16 13.64 -17.28
C TYR A 82 28.85 12.33 -17.61
N ASP A 83 29.84 11.97 -16.79
CA ASP A 83 30.35 10.61 -16.81
C ASP A 83 29.31 9.62 -16.25
N GLU A 84 29.52 8.33 -16.53
CA GLU A 84 28.62 7.26 -16.11
C GLU A 84 28.34 7.28 -14.60
N TYR A 85 29.36 7.57 -13.78
CA TYR A 85 29.22 7.63 -12.34
C TYR A 85 28.33 8.80 -11.88
N ASN A 86 28.47 9.97 -12.50
CA ASN A 86 27.62 11.12 -12.17
C ASN A 86 26.17 10.89 -12.65
N ILE A 87 25.97 10.25 -13.80
CA ILE A 87 24.61 9.87 -14.25
C ILE A 87 23.98 8.88 -13.28
N GLU A 88 24.74 7.89 -12.81
CA GLU A 88 24.32 6.94 -11.78
C GLU A 88 23.83 7.66 -10.51
N VAL A 89 24.65 8.56 -9.98
CA VAL A 89 24.32 9.34 -8.77
C VAL A 89 23.05 10.16 -8.98
N GLN A 90 22.92 10.86 -10.12
CA GLN A 90 21.73 11.65 -10.39
C GLN A 90 20.47 10.80 -10.55
N PHE A 91 20.57 9.68 -11.25
CA PHE A 91 19.44 8.76 -11.42
C PHE A 91 18.98 8.20 -10.08
N LYS A 92 19.90 7.68 -9.27
CA LYS A 92 19.58 7.10 -7.96
C LYS A 92 18.97 8.14 -7.03
N SER A 93 19.52 9.36 -7.00
CA SER A 93 18.99 10.48 -6.22
C SER A 93 17.55 10.84 -6.65
N ALA A 94 17.36 11.12 -7.96
CA ALA A 94 16.07 11.51 -8.52
C ALA A 94 15.00 10.41 -8.36
N ALA A 95 15.37 9.14 -8.55
CA ALA A 95 14.47 8.01 -8.37
C ALA A 95 14.10 7.84 -6.90
N THR A 96 15.08 7.85 -6.00
CA THR A 96 14.86 7.66 -4.55
C THR A 96 13.93 8.71 -3.99
N VAL A 97 14.18 9.99 -4.25
CA VAL A 97 13.32 11.09 -3.75
C VAL A 97 11.90 10.98 -4.31
N SER A 98 11.76 10.67 -5.60
CA SER A 98 10.45 10.56 -6.27
C SER A 98 9.64 9.37 -5.77
N ILE A 99 10.28 8.21 -5.56
CA ILE A 99 9.64 7.01 -5.02
C ILE A 99 9.21 7.28 -3.57
N THR A 100 10.13 7.78 -2.75
CA THR A 100 9.86 8.03 -1.33
C THR A 100 8.69 8.99 -1.15
N TYR A 101 8.69 10.10 -1.88
CA TYR A 101 7.59 11.07 -1.83
C TYR A 101 6.24 10.43 -2.18
N ALA A 102 6.19 9.63 -3.25
CA ALA A 102 4.97 8.96 -3.68
C ALA A 102 4.49 7.88 -2.68
N LEU A 103 5.40 7.10 -2.11
CA LEU A 103 5.08 6.11 -1.07
C LEU A 103 4.52 6.80 0.18
N MET A 104 5.21 7.82 0.69
CA MET A 104 4.78 8.58 1.86
C MET A 104 3.40 9.20 1.65
N SER A 105 3.21 9.91 0.54
CA SER A 105 1.93 10.54 0.20
C SER A 105 0.79 9.51 0.15
N ARG A 106 1.01 8.34 -0.48
CA ARG A 106 -0.03 7.32 -0.58
C ARG A 106 -0.32 6.58 0.73
N CYS A 107 0.67 6.53 1.63
CA CYS A 107 0.54 6.03 2.99
C CYS A 107 -0.05 7.07 3.97
N GLY A 108 -0.47 8.25 3.49
CA GLY A 108 -1.10 9.28 4.33
C GLY A 108 -0.11 10.02 5.25
N LEU A 109 1.18 9.94 4.96
CA LEU A 109 2.21 10.75 5.61
C LEU A 109 2.27 12.13 4.94
N GLU A 110 2.96 13.08 5.57
CA GLU A 110 3.21 14.43 5.03
C GLU A 110 4.67 14.54 4.57
N PRO A 111 5.00 14.25 3.30
CA PRO A 111 6.38 14.28 2.81
C PRO A 111 7.04 15.66 2.95
N GLU A 112 6.26 16.74 2.97
CA GLU A 112 6.73 18.11 3.13
C GLU A 112 7.45 18.36 4.47
N GLN A 113 7.27 17.48 5.46
CA GLN A 113 8.00 17.52 6.72
C GLN A 113 9.42 16.93 6.62
N TYR A 114 9.66 16.10 5.59
CA TYR A 114 10.90 15.35 5.40
C TYR A 114 11.75 15.88 4.25
N PHE A 115 11.11 16.52 3.25
CA PHE A 115 11.77 17.00 2.05
C PHE A 115 11.82 18.53 1.97
N GLY A 116 13.00 19.04 1.61
CA GLY A 116 13.22 20.38 1.14
C GLY A 116 13.16 20.48 -0.39
N HIS A 117 13.21 21.71 -0.90
CA HIS A 117 13.26 21.93 -2.35
C HIS A 117 14.57 21.40 -2.97
N GLU A 118 15.65 21.38 -2.19
CA GLU A 118 16.98 20.94 -2.62
C GLU A 118 17.07 19.43 -2.89
N ASP A 119 16.24 18.62 -2.22
CA ASP A 119 16.21 17.17 -2.40
C ASP A 119 15.74 16.75 -3.80
N PHE A 120 14.98 17.62 -4.48
CA PHE A 120 14.46 17.37 -5.82
C PHE A 120 15.38 17.87 -6.93
N MET A 121 16.55 18.44 -6.60
CA MET A 121 17.44 19.07 -7.60
C MET A 121 17.87 18.10 -8.70
N ALA A 122 18.11 16.83 -8.36
CA ALA A 122 18.50 15.80 -9.32
C ALA A 122 17.45 15.55 -10.42
N ILE A 123 16.16 15.82 -10.15
CA ILE A 123 15.09 15.62 -11.13
C ILE A 123 15.24 16.60 -12.31
N PHE A 124 15.79 17.79 -12.08
CA PHE A 124 15.93 18.82 -13.12
C PHE A 124 16.89 18.41 -14.24
N ASP A 125 17.82 17.49 -13.98
CA ASP A 125 18.74 16.99 -15.00
C ASP A 125 18.04 16.06 -16.00
N PHE A 126 16.90 15.48 -15.61
CA PHE A 126 16.02 14.70 -16.49
C PHE A 126 15.09 15.65 -17.24
N ASN A 127 15.61 16.34 -18.25
CA ASN A 127 14.93 17.45 -18.91
C ASN A 127 14.43 17.16 -20.34
N THR A 128 14.62 15.95 -20.86
CA THR A 128 14.12 15.54 -22.19
C THR A 128 13.00 14.51 -22.04
N PRO A 129 12.12 14.35 -23.04
CA PRO A 129 11.06 13.33 -22.98
C PRO A 129 11.59 11.90 -22.76
N ALA A 130 12.78 11.59 -23.27
CA ALA A 130 13.41 10.29 -23.09
C ALA A 130 13.89 10.08 -21.64
N THR A 131 14.66 11.03 -21.10
CA THR A 131 15.20 10.91 -19.73
C THR A 131 14.10 10.98 -18.67
N VAL A 132 13.13 11.90 -18.82
CA VAL A 132 11.92 11.94 -17.95
C VAL A 132 11.13 10.64 -18.05
N GLY A 133 10.99 10.10 -19.27
CA GLY A 133 10.26 8.85 -19.50
C GLY A 133 10.90 7.66 -18.80
N ALA A 134 12.23 7.55 -18.82
CA ALA A 134 12.97 6.50 -18.13
C ALA A 134 12.87 6.64 -16.61
N LEU A 135 13.11 7.83 -16.06
CA LEU A 135 12.96 8.09 -14.62
C LEU A 135 11.53 7.79 -14.15
N GLY A 136 10.52 8.31 -14.87
CA GLY A 136 9.12 8.08 -14.54
C GLY A 136 8.70 6.61 -14.63
N THR A 137 9.32 5.83 -15.52
CA THR A 137 9.11 4.39 -15.62
C THR A 137 9.63 3.67 -14.39
N ALA A 138 10.86 3.96 -13.96
CA ALA A 138 11.45 3.39 -12.75
C ALA A 138 10.60 3.69 -11.51
N VAL A 139 10.27 4.98 -11.32
CA VAL A 139 9.45 5.46 -10.20
C VAL A 139 8.08 4.78 -10.19
N SER A 140 7.43 4.64 -11.35
CA SER A 140 6.11 4.02 -11.45
C SER A 140 6.15 2.52 -11.13
N GLN A 141 7.13 1.79 -11.66
CA GLN A 141 7.24 0.35 -11.45
C GLN A 141 7.50 0.03 -9.97
N ILE A 142 8.48 0.71 -9.38
CA ILE A 142 8.86 0.50 -7.97
C ILE A 142 7.68 0.85 -7.05
N ASN A 143 7.05 2.01 -7.23
CA ASN A 143 5.88 2.39 -6.43
C ASN A 143 4.74 1.37 -6.56
N GLN A 144 4.45 0.88 -7.77
CA GLN A 144 3.41 -0.13 -7.97
C GLN A 144 3.71 -1.44 -7.24
N GLN A 145 4.97 -1.88 -7.23
CA GLN A 145 5.40 -3.07 -6.50
C GLN A 145 5.16 -2.89 -5.00
N VAL A 146 5.73 -1.83 -4.41
CA VAL A 146 5.68 -1.60 -2.96
C VAL A 146 4.25 -1.35 -2.49
N LEU A 147 3.51 -0.45 -3.16
CA LEU A 147 2.13 -0.12 -2.77
C LEU A 147 1.16 -1.30 -2.90
N ARG A 148 1.42 -2.23 -3.83
CA ARG A 148 0.65 -3.46 -3.94
C ARG A 148 0.89 -4.36 -2.72
N GLN A 149 2.14 -4.53 -2.30
CA GLN A 149 2.47 -5.32 -1.12
C GLN A 149 1.87 -4.70 0.15
N ILE A 150 2.01 -3.39 0.32
CA ILE A 150 1.36 -2.64 1.41
C ILE A 150 -0.15 -2.89 1.42
N GLY A 151 -0.81 -2.75 0.28
CA GLY A 151 -2.25 -2.99 0.16
C GLY A 151 -2.69 -4.41 0.54
N VAL A 152 -1.89 -5.42 0.18
CA VAL A 152 -2.14 -6.82 0.58
C VAL A 152 -1.95 -7.00 2.09
N THR A 153 -0.90 -6.41 2.66
CA THR A 153 -0.63 -6.47 4.11
C THR A 153 -1.78 -5.86 4.92
N ILE A 154 -2.24 -4.68 4.54
CA ILE A 154 -3.39 -4.01 5.18
C ILE A 154 -4.64 -4.90 5.07
N GLN A 155 -4.90 -5.44 3.88
CA GLN A 155 -6.06 -6.31 3.67
C GLN A 155 -6.03 -7.55 4.58
N ASN A 156 -4.85 -8.17 4.74
CA ASN A 156 -4.69 -9.35 5.57
C ASN A 156 -4.85 -9.01 7.06
N TYR A 157 -4.31 -7.88 7.50
CA TYR A 157 -4.48 -7.38 8.86
C TYR A 157 -5.96 -7.14 9.20
N GLU A 158 -6.69 -6.43 8.34
CA GLU A 158 -8.12 -6.14 8.54
C GLU A 158 -8.98 -7.42 8.59
N ARG A 159 -8.64 -8.41 7.76
CA ARG A 159 -9.30 -9.73 7.77
C ARG A 159 -9.04 -10.49 9.06
N ALA A 160 -7.79 -10.54 9.52
CA ALA A 160 -7.42 -11.22 10.77
C ALA A 160 -8.14 -10.58 11.97
N LYS A 161 -8.08 -9.25 12.08
CA LYS A 161 -8.75 -8.49 13.14
C LYS A 161 -10.27 -8.68 13.16
N SER A 162 -10.91 -8.76 11.99
CA SER A 162 -12.35 -9.04 11.88
C SER A 162 -12.71 -10.47 12.31
N ALA A 163 -11.86 -11.44 11.99
CA ALA A 163 -12.05 -12.83 12.40
C ALA A 163 -11.91 -12.99 13.93
N GLU A 164 -10.91 -12.34 14.54
CA GLU A 164 -10.72 -12.33 15.99
C GLU A 164 -11.95 -11.79 16.73
N ARG A 165 -12.49 -10.64 16.28
CA ARG A 165 -13.71 -10.04 16.84
C ARG A 165 -14.93 -10.96 16.75
N SER A 166 -15.07 -11.67 15.63
CA SER A 166 -16.18 -12.60 15.42
C SER A 166 -16.07 -13.83 16.32
N ALA A 167 -14.86 -14.32 16.57
CA ALA A 167 -14.60 -15.42 17.49
C ALA A 167 -14.92 -15.05 18.95
N THR A 168 -14.60 -13.82 19.39
CA THR A 168 -14.91 -13.35 20.75
C THR A 168 -16.40 -13.04 20.94
N HIS A 169 -17.13 -12.62 19.89
CA HIS A 169 -18.57 -12.36 19.96
C HIS A 169 -19.44 -13.63 20.03
N GLY A 170 -18.88 -14.79 19.66
CA GLY A 170 -19.53 -16.10 19.79
C GLY A 170 -19.60 -16.65 21.22
N GLU A 171 -18.96 -15.99 22.20
CA GLU A 171 -19.00 -16.34 23.62
C GLU A 171 -20.01 -15.47 24.41
N GLN A 172 -21.14 -15.07 23.79
CA GLN A 172 -22.28 -14.59 24.57
C GLN A 172 -23.01 -15.80 25.18
N PRO A 173 -23.25 -15.84 26.51
CA PRO A 173 -24.03 -16.92 27.10
C PRO A 173 -25.45 -16.85 26.53
N ASP A 174 -25.97 -17.99 26.07
CA ASP A 174 -27.33 -18.17 25.57
C ASP A 174 -28.36 -17.54 26.53
N LEU A 175 -28.78 -16.31 26.26
CA LEU A 175 -29.90 -15.68 26.96
C LEU A 175 -31.22 -16.10 26.33
N HIS A 176 -31.49 -17.41 26.27
CA HIS A 176 -32.80 -17.94 25.92
C HIS A 176 -33.12 -19.27 26.64
N GLU A 177 -33.15 -19.25 27.97
CA GLU A 177 -33.72 -20.37 28.75
C GLU A 177 -34.80 -19.94 29.75
N GLU A 178 -35.61 -18.93 29.44
CA GLU A 178 -36.71 -18.55 30.33
C GLU A 178 -38.06 -18.23 29.65
N ARG A 179 -38.27 -18.72 28.43
CA ARG A 179 -39.60 -18.66 27.79
C ARG A 179 -40.18 -20.04 27.47
N ARG A 180 -40.02 -20.99 28.41
CA ARG A 180 -40.78 -22.24 28.39
C ARG A 180 -42.10 -22.02 29.13
N LEU A 181 -43.18 -21.81 28.37
CA LEU A 181 -44.56 -21.86 28.90
C LEU A 181 -44.80 -23.25 29.53
N PRO A 182 -45.32 -23.33 30.77
CA PRO A 182 -45.68 -24.60 31.35
C PRO A 182 -46.89 -25.20 30.63
N ASP A 183 -46.75 -26.45 30.23
CA ASP A 183 -47.73 -27.26 29.51
C ASP A 183 -49.00 -27.50 30.38
N PRO A 184 -50.22 -27.14 29.93
CA PRO A 184 -51.43 -27.41 30.69
C PRO A 184 -51.82 -28.88 30.51
N ARG A 185 -51.59 -29.70 31.55
CA ARG A 185 -52.10 -31.07 31.60
C ARG A 185 -53.64 -31.09 31.55
N PRO A 186 -54.28 -32.01 30.80
CA PRO A 186 -55.73 -32.15 30.87
C PRO A 186 -56.13 -32.87 32.17
N GLU A 187 -56.99 -32.23 32.97
CA GLU A 187 -57.66 -32.88 34.10
C GLU A 187 -58.57 -34.01 33.60
N ALA A 188 -58.35 -35.21 34.12
CA ALA A 188 -59.24 -36.34 33.89
C ALA A 188 -60.54 -36.11 34.67
N VAL A 189 -61.60 -35.76 33.95
CA VAL A 189 -62.98 -35.84 34.44
C VAL A 189 -63.31 -37.31 34.76
N ARG A 190 -63.71 -37.57 36.00
CA ARG A 190 -64.53 -38.74 36.35
C ARG A 190 -65.67 -38.32 37.29
N THR A 191 -66.85 -38.14 36.69
CA THR A 191 -68.17 -38.49 37.24
C THR A 191 -68.22 -40.00 37.57
N ALA A 192 -69.04 -40.60 38.46
CA ALA A 192 -70.07 -40.22 39.43
C ALA A 192 -70.42 -41.48 40.30
N GLY A 193 -71.25 -41.31 41.36
CA GLY A 193 -72.06 -42.35 42.06
C GLY A 193 -71.40 -42.97 43.30
N GLU A 194 -72.00 -43.11 44.49
CA GLU A 194 -73.39 -43.04 45.02
C GLU A 194 -73.41 -42.30 46.37
#